data_AF-A0A084XX65-F1
#
_entry.id   AF-A0A084XX65-F1
#
_cell.length_a   1.000
_cell.length_b   1.000
_cell.length_c   1.000
_cell.angle_alpha   90.00
_cell.angle_beta   90.00
_cell.angle_gamma   90.00
#
_symmetry.space_group_name_H-M   'P 1'
#
loop_
_entity.id
_entity.type
_entity.pdbx_description
1 polymer ?
#
loop_
_entity_poly.entity_id
_entity_poly.type
_entity_poly.pdbx_seq_one_letter_code
_entity_poly.pdbx_strand_id
1 'polypeptide(L)' 'MLEIPGSEIEPPPSFGARIRADFISGMGKVAGKFVILLNIGRVLSAEDIALLASAAGAKEAQAL' A
#
# COMPACT_ATOMS: atom_id res chain seq x y z
N MET A 1 -20.08 6.22 2.77
CA MET A 1 -19.07 5.35 3.42
C MET A 1 -19.15 4.00 2.74
N LEU A 2 -18.01 3.38 2.42
CA LEU A 2 -17.98 2.02 1.88
C LEU A 2 -17.77 1.04 3.04
N GLU A 3 -18.69 0.11 3.22
CA GLU A 3 -18.62 -0.95 4.25
C GLU A 3 -18.41 -2.30 3.57
N ILE A 4 -17.49 -3.09 4.11
CA ILE A 4 -17.19 -4.44 3.65
C ILE A 4 -17.27 -5.33 4.89
N PRO A 5 -18.22 -6.28 4.95
CA PRO A 5 -18.28 -7.24 6.05
C PRO A 5 -16.96 -8.01 6.14
N GLY A 6 -16.47 -8.25 7.36
CA GLY A 6 -15.22 -8.99 7.56
C GLY A 6 -15.21 -10.39 6.93
N SER A 7 -16.38 -11.00 6.78
CA SER A 7 -16.58 -12.29 6.10
C SER A 7 -16.39 -12.25 4.59
N GLU A 8 -16.44 -11.06 3.98
CA GLU A 8 -16.20 -10.83 2.54
C GLU A 8 -14.75 -10.39 2.26
N ILE A 9 -13.90 -10.40 3.29
CA ILE A 9 -12.48 -10.09 3.18
C ILE A 9 -11.70 -11.40 3.06
N GLU A 10 -11.01 -11.55 1.94
CA GLU A 10 -10.10 -12.65 1.67
C GLU A 10 -8.64 -12.26 2.00
N PRO A 11 -7.78 -13.24 2.33
CA PRO A 11 -6.38 -12.98 2.64
C PRO A 11 -5.62 -12.38 1.43
N PRO A 12 -4.52 -11.65 1.66
CA PRO A 12 -3.66 -11.18 0.58
C PRO A 12 -3.17 -12.32 -0.32
N PRO A 13 -2.97 -12.08 -1.63
CA PRO A 13 -2.48 -13.11 -2.53
C PRO A 13 -1.03 -13.48 -2.17
N SER A 14 -0.73 -14.77 -2.22
CA SER A 14 0.56 -15.34 -1.80
C SER A 14 1.64 -15.35 -2.89
N PHE A 15 1.35 -14.86 -4.11
CA PHE A 15 2.24 -15.08 -5.26
C PHE A 15 2.38 -13.89 -6.23
N GLY A 16 3.60 -13.68 -6.74
CA GLY A 16 3.84 -13.22 -8.12
C GLY A 16 3.96 -11.72 -8.43
N ALA A 17 3.66 -10.79 -7.53
CA ALA A 17 3.69 -9.37 -7.88
C ALA A 17 4.92 -8.65 -7.31
N ARG A 18 5.52 -7.75 -8.10
CA ARG A 18 6.50 -6.74 -7.68
C ARG A 18 5.98 -5.75 -6.61
N ILE A 19 4.87 -6.08 -5.96
CA ILE A 19 4.14 -5.31 -4.96
C ILE A 19 4.40 -6.01 -3.63
N ARG A 20 4.96 -5.24 -2.69
CA ARG A 20 5.18 -5.61 -1.29
C ARG A 20 3.84 -5.99 -0.65
N ALA A 21 3.49 -7.28 -0.63
CA ALA A 21 2.21 -7.77 -0.10
C ALA A 21 2.00 -7.45 1.39
N ASP A 22 3.05 -7.07 2.09
CA ASP A 22 3.10 -6.65 3.49
C ASP A 22 2.28 -5.39 3.81
N PHE A 23 1.97 -4.55 2.81
CA PHE A 23 1.07 -3.41 2.97
C PHE A 23 -0.40 -3.72 2.64
N ILE A 24 -0.70 -4.94 2.18
CA ILE A 24 -2.08 -5.35 1.87
C ILE A 24 -2.67 -6.01 3.12
N SER A 25 -3.78 -5.46 3.63
CA SER A 25 -4.50 -6.05 4.76
C SER A 25 -5.48 -7.15 4.33
N GLY A 26 -5.93 -7.11 3.07
CA GLY A 26 -6.83 -8.12 2.50
C GLY A 26 -7.36 -7.73 1.12
N MET A 27 -8.16 -8.60 0.54
CA MET A 27 -8.90 -8.38 -0.70
C MET A 27 -10.39 -8.45 -0.41
N GLY A 28 -11.20 -7.63 -1.08
CA GLY A 28 -12.65 -7.67 -0.95
C GLY A 28 -13.35 -7.58 -2.30
N LYS A 29 -14.65 -7.84 -2.32
CA LYS A 29 -15.49 -7.67 -3.51
C LYS A 29 -16.66 -6.75 -3.20
N VAL A 30 -16.79 -5.66 -3.93
CA VAL A 30 -17.85 -4.65 -3.74
C VAL A 30 -18.51 -4.39 -5.08
N ALA A 31 -19.83 -4.58 -5.17
CA ALA A 31 -20.60 -4.34 -6.39
C ALA A 31 -19.97 -5.00 -7.64
N GLY A 32 -19.47 -6.23 -7.48
CA GLY A 32 -18.83 -6.98 -8.56
C GLY A 32 -17.38 -6.57 -8.88
N LYS A 33 -16.83 -5.55 -8.20
CA LYS A 33 -15.45 -5.09 -8.37
C LYS A 33 -14.55 -5.66 -7.28
N PHE A 34 -13.33 -6.02 -7.66
CA PHE A 34 -12.28 -6.35 -6.69
C PHE A 34 -11.68 -5.08 -6.11
N VAL A 35 -11.52 -5.07 -4.80
CA VAL A 35 -10.89 -3.98 -4.05
C VAL A 35 -9.74 -4.54 -3.21
N ILE A 36 -8.63 -3.80 -3.19
CA ILE A 36 -7.47 -4.11 -2.34
C ILE A 36 -7.58 -3.25 -1.09
N LEU A 37 -7.57 -3.88 0.08
CA LEU A 37 -7.53 -3.19 1.35
C LEU A 37 -6.07 -2.95 1.72
N LEU A 38 -5.71 -1.69 1.93
CA LEU A 38 -4.34 -1.27 2.23
C LEU A 38 -4.20 -0.92 3.71
N ASN A 39 -3.09 -1.34 4.32
CA ASN A 39 -2.69 -0.92 5.66
C ASN A 39 -1.83 0.34 5.55
N ILE A 40 -2.44 1.52 5.72
CA ILE A 40 -1.77 2.82 5.63
C ILE A 40 -0.57 2.93 6.58
N GLY A 41 -0.63 2.32 7.77
CA GLY A 41 0.48 2.31 8.73
C GLY A 41 1.72 1.56 8.23
N ARG A 42 1.59 0.73 7.19
CA ARG A 42 2.69 0.00 6.55
C ARG A 42 3.04 0.53 5.15
N VAL A 43 2.14 1.30 4.53
CA VAL A 43 2.38 1.97 3.23
C VAL A 43 3.43 3.07 3.36
N LEU A 44 3.54 3.68 4.54
CA LEU A 44 4.59 4.63 4.89
C LEU A 44 5.58 3.98 5.85
N SER A 45 6.25 2.91 5.41
CA SER A 45 7.33 2.36 6.22
C SER A 45 8.35 3.47 6.51
N ALA A 46 9.03 3.41 7.67
CA ALA A 46 10.06 4.38 8.00
C ALA A 46 11.15 4.43 6.92
N GLU A 47 11.41 3.29 6.25
CA GLU A 47 12.31 3.22 5.10
C GLU A 47 11.76 3.97 3.88
N ASP A 48 10.47 3.85 3.56
CA ASP A 48 9.86 4.57 2.42
C ASP A 48 9.81 6.08 2.66
N ILE A 49 9.50 6.52 3.89
CA ILE A 49 9.60 7.94 4.27
C ILE A 49 11.04 8.42 4.17
N ALA A 50 12.04 7.62 4.60
CA ALA A 50 13.45 7.97 4.47
C ALA A 50 13.91 8.05 3.00
N LEU A 51 13.42 7.16 2.14
CA LEU A 51 13.64 7.20 0.69
C LEU A 51 12.99 8.42 0.04
N LEU A 52 11.75 8.75 0.41
CA LEU A 52 11.05 9.96 -0.05
C LEU A 52 11.75 11.24 0.44
N ALA A 53 12.18 11.27 1.70
CA ALA A 53 12.90 12.40 2.28
C ALA A 53 14.28 12.61 1.62
N SER A 54 15.00 11.52 1.33
CA SER A 54 16.28 11.60 0.61
C SER A 54 16.10 12.00 -0.86
N ALA A 55 15.06 11.53 -1.53
CA ALA A 55 14.71 11.96 -2.89
C ALA A 55 14.25 13.43 -2.94
N ALA A 56 13.58 13.93 -1.90
CA ALA A 56 13.19 15.33 -1.78
C ALA A 56 14.41 16.25 -1.53
N GLY A 57 15.37 15.84 -0.70
CA GLY A 57 16.60 16.59 -0.44
C GLY A 57 17.60 16.58 -1.62
N ALA A 58 17.56 15.56 -2.48
CA ALA A 58 18.42 15.48 -3.67
C ALA A 58 18.09 16.55 -4.73
N LYS A 59 16.90 17.14 -4.69
CA LYS A 59 16.45 18.15 -5.67
C LYS A 59 17.01 19.55 -5.39
N GLU A 60 17.47 19.83 -4.17
CA GLU A 60 18.09 21.12 -3.81
C GLU A 60 19.60 21.14 -4.10
N ALA A 61 20.28 20.00 -4.01
CA ALA A 61 21.73 19.90 -4.24
C ALA A 61 22.15 19.92 -5.73
N GLN A 62 21.21 19.73 -6.67
CA GLN A 62 21.47 19.76 -8.12
C GLN A 62 21.22 21.14 -8.75
N ALA A 63 20.82 22.14 -7.96
CA ALA A 63 20.54 23.51 -8.42
C ALA A 63 21.63 24.53 -8.04
N LEU A 64 22.85 24.08 -7.70
CA LEU A 64 24.01 24.92 -7.39
C LEU A 64 25.18 24.64 -8.32
#